data_AF-A0A1I0CUR4-F1
#
_entry.id   AF-A0A1I0CUR4-F1
#
_cell.length_a   1.000
_cell.length_b   1.000
_cell.length_c   1.000
_cell.angle_alpha   90.00
_cell.angle_beta   90.00
_cell.angle_gamma   90.00
#
_symmetry.space_group_name_H-M   'P 1'
#
loop_
_entity.id
_entity.type
_entity.pdbx_description
1 polymer ?
#
loop_
_entity_poly.entity_id
_entity_poly.type
_entity_poly.pdbx_seq_one_letter_code
_entity_poly.pdbx_strand_id
1 'polypeptide(L)'
;MKYQASGNAALTAALTLALLPAPAAASTAPPPDTCQVGFVWREARPTDHVCVTPKVRERTQVENRLKYTNWVTGAYGPHTCVNGTVWREAFTGDDVCVTPRSRDEARQDNAQAADRRVTAKLWISTYRLGPVDNGDGTASTTSTDDIPRLKLNGSHFNPGQVKVFIYYNTGKLFWSGTVTATRNGGYAGGSFGKRTGKVDCSIPGKPGNAYARAQDVTSGRWSASVPVRVGCYVY
;
A
#
# COMPACT_ATOMS: atom_id res chain seq x y z
N MET A 1 77.32 45.08 20.59
CA MET A 1 76.90 45.40 19.20
C MET A 1 76.23 44.17 18.60
N LYS A 2 75.19 44.41 17.79
CA LYS A 2 74.42 43.48 16.93
C LYS A 2 73.13 42.90 17.52
N TYR A 3 72.06 43.65 17.22
CA TYR A 3 70.66 43.26 17.17
C TYR A 3 70.45 42.04 16.26
N GLN A 4 69.62 41.08 16.65
CA GLN A 4 69.06 40.07 15.77
C GLN A 4 67.57 40.34 15.55
N ALA A 5 67.18 40.38 14.27
CA ALA A 5 65.86 40.72 13.79
C ALA A 5 64.91 39.50 13.79
N SER A 6 63.66 39.73 14.18
CA SER A 6 62.56 38.76 14.14
C SER A 6 62.04 38.59 12.71
N GLY A 7 62.06 37.36 12.19
CA GLY A 7 61.42 36.99 10.93
C GLY A 7 60.08 36.29 11.17
N ASN A 8 58.98 36.89 10.74
CA ASN A 8 57.64 36.29 10.79
C ASN A 8 57.47 35.28 9.63
N ALA A 9 57.24 34.01 9.95
CA ALA A 9 56.80 33.01 8.99
C ALA A 9 55.26 32.97 8.96
N ALA A 10 54.67 33.34 7.82
CA ALA A 10 53.24 33.22 7.57
C ALA A 10 52.89 31.76 7.20
N LEU A 11 52.04 31.09 7.99
CA LEU A 11 51.43 29.82 7.63
C LEU A 11 50.21 30.08 6.74
N THR A 12 50.26 29.63 5.48
CA THR A 12 49.09 29.51 4.60
C THR A 12 48.39 28.19 4.89
N ALA A 13 47.19 28.23 5.49
CA ALA A 13 46.33 27.06 5.64
C ALA A 13 45.58 26.78 4.33
N ALA A 14 45.89 25.66 3.68
CA ALA A 14 45.12 25.17 2.53
C ALA A 14 43.84 24.48 3.02
N LEU A 15 42.68 25.04 2.69
CA LEU A 15 41.37 24.48 3.02
C LEU A 15 40.97 23.44 1.95
N THR A 16 41.17 22.16 2.22
CA THR A 16 40.65 21.08 1.38
C THR A 16 39.16 20.88 1.63
N LEU A 17 38.31 21.24 0.66
CA LEU A 17 36.89 20.92 0.67
C LEU A 17 36.72 19.40 0.47
N ALA A 18 36.37 18.68 1.53
CA ALA A 18 35.94 17.29 1.42
C ALA A 18 34.52 17.25 0.81
N LEU A 19 34.37 16.76 -0.43
CA LEU A 19 33.06 16.41 -0.97
C LEU A 19 32.51 15.20 -0.22
N LEU A 20 31.57 15.41 0.69
CA LEU A 20 30.75 14.34 1.23
C LEU A 20 29.80 13.84 0.12
N PRO A 21 29.72 12.54 -0.17
CA PRO A 21 28.72 12.01 -1.08
C PRO A 21 27.33 12.28 -0.51
N ALA A 22 26.45 12.87 -1.34
CA ALA A 22 25.06 13.08 -0.97
C ALA A 22 24.41 11.70 -0.70
N PRO A 23 23.57 11.56 0.34
CA PRO A 23 22.84 10.32 0.56
C PRO A 23 21.97 10.05 -0.66
N ALA A 24 22.16 8.90 -1.29
CA ALA A 24 21.30 8.43 -2.36
C ALA A 24 19.86 8.38 -1.82
N ALA A 25 18.95 9.15 -2.41
CA ALA A 25 17.53 9.06 -2.12
C ALA A 25 17.05 7.67 -2.56
N ALA A 26 17.03 6.72 -1.63
CA ALA A 26 16.37 5.44 -1.84
C ALA A 26 14.92 5.71 -2.25
N SER A 27 14.44 5.07 -3.32
CA SER A 27 13.06 5.25 -3.77
C SER A 27 12.12 4.91 -2.60
N THR A 28 11.40 5.90 -2.10
CA THR A 28 10.60 5.83 -0.86
C THR A 28 9.27 5.07 -1.02
N ALA A 29 9.11 4.32 -2.11
CA ALA A 29 7.91 3.51 -2.31
C ALA A 29 7.99 2.25 -1.42
N PRO A 30 6.96 1.97 -0.61
CA PRO A 30 6.95 0.77 0.22
C PRO A 30 7.03 -0.50 -0.65
N PRO A 31 7.68 -1.59 -0.17
CA PRO A 31 7.77 -2.85 -0.89
C PRO A 31 6.40 -3.37 -1.33
N PRO A 32 6.24 -3.94 -2.54
CA PRO A 32 4.95 -4.33 -3.11
C PRO A 32 4.13 -5.28 -2.22
N ASP A 33 4.78 -5.98 -1.30
CA ASP A 33 4.27 -6.92 -0.30
C ASP A 33 4.09 -6.35 1.10
N THR A 34 4.10 -5.02 1.23
CA THR A 34 3.79 -4.36 2.51
C THR A 34 2.44 -4.80 3.06
N CYS A 35 2.46 -5.29 4.31
CA CYS A 35 1.25 -5.68 5.03
C CYS A 35 0.45 -4.46 5.48
N GLN A 36 -0.87 -4.63 5.56
CA GLN A 36 -1.74 -3.66 6.21
C GLN A 36 -1.37 -3.52 7.69
N VAL A 37 -1.68 -2.36 8.28
CA VAL A 37 -1.51 -2.11 9.71
C VAL A 37 -2.20 -3.21 10.53
N GLY A 38 -1.46 -3.74 11.51
CA GLY A 38 -1.87 -4.87 12.34
C GLY A 38 -1.44 -6.24 11.81
N PHE A 39 -0.85 -6.30 10.61
CA PHE A 39 -0.29 -7.51 10.02
C PHE A 39 1.23 -7.38 9.83
N VAL A 40 1.90 -8.52 9.84
CA VAL A 40 3.33 -8.68 9.60
C VAL A 40 3.56 -9.87 8.68
N TRP A 41 4.70 -9.94 7.99
CA TRP A 41 5.07 -11.14 7.24
C TRP A 41 5.18 -12.34 8.17
N ARG A 42 4.63 -13.48 7.76
CA ARG A 42 4.65 -14.73 8.51
C ARG A 42 6.06 -15.27 8.68
N GLU A 43 6.89 -15.13 7.64
CA GLU A 43 8.29 -15.55 7.63
C GLU A 43 8.49 -17.03 8.01
N ALA A 44 7.63 -17.93 7.50
CA ALA A 44 7.86 -19.38 7.61
C ALA A 44 9.20 -19.79 6.95
N ARG A 45 9.65 -18.99 5.98
CA ARG A 45 11.01 -18.92 5.44
C ARG A 45 11.33 -17.46 5.06
N PRO A 46 12.59 -17.09 4.73
CA PRO A 46 12.94 -15.71 4.41
C PRO A 46 12.13 -15.07 3.27
N THR A 47 11.61 -15.86 2.32
CA THR A 47 10.81 -15.37 1.19
C THR A 47 9.29 -15.51 1.40
N ASP A 48 8.85 -15.88 2.60
CA ASP A 48 7.43 -16.03 2.94
C ASP A 48 6.85 -14.72 3.47
N HIS A 49 6.36 -13.89 2.54
CA HIS A 49 5.77 -12.57 2.83
C HIS A 49 4.23 -12.61 2.93
N VAL A 50 3.65 -13.74 3.34
CA VAL A 50 2.22 -13.83 3.65
C VAL A 50 1.91 -12.98 4.88
N CYS A 51 0.97 -12.05 4.77
CA CYS A 51 0.60 -11.16 5.86
C CYS A 51 -0.29 -11.88 6.88
N VAL A 52 0.16 -11.96 8.13
CA VAL A 52 -0.51 -12.62 9.24
C VAL A 52 -0.49 -11.74 10.49
N THR A 53 -1.20 -12.15 11.54
CA THR A 53 -1.12 -11.42 12.82
C THR A 53 0.27 -11.63 13.47
N PRO A 54 0.74 -10.70 14.31
CA PRO A 54 2.00 -10.88 15.03
C PRO A 54 2.08 -12.19 15.83
N LYS A 55 0.97 -12.62 16.41
CA LYS A 55 0.87 -13.90 17.15
C LYS A 55 1.11 -15.12 16.25
N VAL A 56 0.61 -15.09 15.01
CA VAL A 56 0.86 -16.18 14.05
C VAL A 56 2.32 -16.21 13.64
N ARG A 57 2.94 -15.05 13.34
CA ARG A 57 4.39 -14.97 13.06
C ARG A 57 5.21 -15.55 14.19
N GLU A 58 4.92 -15.17 15.44
CA GLU A 58 5.62 -15.70 16.61
C GLU A 58 5.50 -17.23 16.71
N ARG A 59 4.28 -17.77 16.53
CA ARG A 59 4.08 -19.22 16.51
C ARG A 59 4.84 -19.90 15.38
N THR A 60 4.77 -19.35 14.16
CA THR A 60 5.51 -19.88 13.00
C THR A 60 7.01 -19.95 13.29
N GLN A 61 7.57 -18.94 13.98
CA GLN A 61 8.97 -18.97 14.38
C GLN A 61 9.26 -20.04 15.44
N VAL A 62 8.36 -20.26 16.41
CA VAL A 62 8.49 -21.38 17.38
C VAL A 62 8.49 -22.73 16.64
N GLU A 63 7.54 -22.93 15.73
CA GLU A 63 7.42 -24.16 14.93
C GLU A 63 8.67 -24.41 14.10
N ASN A 64 9.23 -23.36 13.48
CA ASN A 64 10.47 -23.45 12.72
C ASN A 64 11.66 -23.88 13.59
N ARG A 65 11.74 -23.42 14.85
CA ARG A 65 12.79 -23.83 15.80
C ARG A 65 12.66 -25.31 16.20
N LEU A 66 11.44 -25.83 16.25
CA LEU A 66 11.14 -27.23 16.60
C LEU A 66 11.15 -28.17 15.39
N LYS A 67 11.49 -27.67 14.20
CA LYS A 67 11.45 -28.44 12.94
C LYS A 67 12.14 -29.79 13.07
N TYR A 68 13.40 -29.81 13.49
CA TYR A 68 14.21 -31.03 13.59
C TYR A 68 13.80 -31.94 14.75
N THR A 69 13.27 -31.38 15.85
CA THR A 69 12.86 -32.18 17.02
C THR A 69 11.53 -32.91 16.80
N ASN A 70 10.70 -32.43 15.86
CA ASN A 70 9.41 -33.02 15.54
C ASN A 70 9.45 -33.97 14.34
N TRP A 71 10.64 -34.26 13.82
CA TRP A 71 10.87 -35.23 12.77
C TRP A 71 11.28 -36.59 13.33
N VAL A 72 10.75 -37.63 12.71
CA VAL A 72 11.15 -39.03 12.90
C VAL A 72 11.36 -39.67 11.54
N THR A 73 12.17 -40.72 11.49
CA THR A 73 12.21 -41.59 10.30
C THR A 73 11.00 -42.51 10.33
N GLY A 74 10.21 -42.50 9.26
CA GLY A 74 8.98 -43.28 9.19
C GLY A 74 8.45 -43.45 7.75
N ALA A 75 7.16 -43.76 7.64
CA ALA A 75 6.50 -44.12 6.38
C ALA A 75 6.59 -43.05 5.28
N TYR A 76 6.83 -41.77 5.64
CA TYR A 76 6.95 -40.64 4.72
C TYR A 76 8.39 -40.14 4.60
N GLY A 77 9.39 -40.97 4.95
CA GLY A 77 10.81 -40.63 4.90
C GLY A 77 11.35 -40.04 6.21
N PRO A 78 12.55 -39.42 6.18
CA PRO A 78 13.24 -38.92 7.38
C PRO A 78 12.57 -37.70 8.03
N HIS A 79 11.67 -37.02 7.31
CA HIS A 79 10.90 -35.88 7.81
C HIS A 79 9.46 -36.30 8.19
N THR A 80 9.23 -37.58 8.52
CA THR A 80 7.92 -38.02 9.01
C THR A 80 7.60 -37.30 10.32
N CYS A 81 6.38 -36.79 10.45
CA CYS A 81 5.98 -36.10 11.67
C CYS A 81 5.74 -37.05 12.85
N VAL A 82 6.13 -36.62 14.05
CA VAL A 82 5.75 -37.30 15.30
C VAL A 82 4.22 -37.43 15.42
N ASN A 83 3.77 -38.47 16.12
CA ASN A 83 2.33 -38.75 16.32
C ASN A 83 1.56 -37.52 16.81
N GLY A 84 0.42 -37.24 16.18
CA GLY A 84 -0.44 -36.09 16.49
C GLY A 84 -0.07 -34.79 15.79
N THR A 85 0.98 -34.78 14.97
CA THR A 85 1.38 -33.62 14.14
C THR A 85 1.37 -33.96 12.65
N VAL A 86 1.34 -32.91 11.82
CA VAL A 86 1.30 -32.98 10.35
C VAL A 86 2.21 -31.90 9.77
N TRP A 87 2.69 -32.08 8.54
CA TRP A 87 3.42 -31.01 7.85
C TRP A 87 2.57 -29.75 7.75
N ARG A 88 3.14 -28.59 8.04
CA ARG A 88 2.43 -27.31 8.05
C ARG A 88 1.94 -26.90 6.68
N GLU A 89 2.69 -27.23 5.63
CA GLU A 89 2.33 -26.94 4.24
C GLU A 89 2.06 -25.44 3.98
N ALA A 90 2.79 -24.54 4.65
CA ALA A 90 2.65 -23.10 4.44
C ALA A 90 3.11 -22.66 3.03
N PHE A 91 3.99 -23.43 2.40
CA PHE A 91 4.45 -23.29 1.02
C PHE A 91 4.89 -24.66 0.50
N THR A 92 5.15 -24.78 -0.82
CA THR A 92 5.65 -26.03 -1.42
C THR A 92 6.97 -26.46 -0.78
N GLY A 93 6.98 -27.65 -0.16
CA GLY A 93 8.13 -28.19 0.55
C GLY A 93 8.24 -27.77 2.02
N ASP A 94 7.21 -27.13 2.60
CA ASP A 94 7.16 -26.85 4.04
C ASP A 94 6.78 -28.09 4.85
N ASP A 95 7.81 -28.81 5.27
CA ASP A 95 7.79 -30.07 6.02
C ASP A 95 7.95 -29.85 7.55
N VAL A 96 7.75 -28.63 8.04
CA VAL A 96 7.72 -28.35 9.49
C VAL A 96 6.51 -29.04 10.12
N CYS A 97 6.74 -29.89 11.11
CA CYS A 97 5.67 -30.62 11.79
C CYS A 97 4.98 -29.76 12.85
N VAL A 98 3.67 -29.60 12.69
CA VAL A 98 2.80 -28.74 13.51
C VAL A 98 1.49 -29.44 13.86
N THR A 99 0.68 -28.84 14.72
CA THR A 99 -0.68 -29.34 14.98
C THR A 99 -1.55 -29.22 13.72
N PRO A 100 -2.55 -30.11 13.52
CA PRO A 100 -3.49 -29.99 12.40
C PRO A 100 -4.15 -28.60 12.30
N ARG A 101 -4.47 -27.99 13.44
CA ARG A 101 -4.98 -26.61 13.51
C ARG A 101 -4.03 -25.57 12.91
N SER A 102 -2.72 -25.69 13.16
CA SER A 102 -1.74 -24.73 12.63
C SER A 102 -1.57 -24.87 11.12
N ARG A 103 -1.62 -26.10 10.59
CA ARG A 103 -1.68 -26.34 9.13
C ARG A 103 -2.92 -25.70 8.51
N ASP A 104 -4.08 -25.85 9.13
CA ASP A 104 -5.31 -25.23 8.63
C ASP A 104 -5.23 -23.69 8.67
N GLU A 105 -4.62 -23.11 9.71
CA GLU A 105 -4.39 -21.67 9.79
C GLU A 105 -3.40 -21.18 8.73
N ALA A 106 -2.31 -21.92 8.48
CA ALA A 106 -1.36 -21.58 7.43
C ALA A 106 -2.01 -21.57 6.02
N ARG A 107 -2.93 -22.51 5.77
CA ARG A 107 -3.74 -22.57 4.54
C ARG A 107 -4.69 -21.37 4.44
N GLN A 108 -5.37 -21.03 5.53
CA GLN A 108 -6.26 -19.85 5.58
C GLN A 108 -5.48 -18.55 5.37
N ASP A 109 -4.29 -18.43 5.95
CA ASP A 109 -3.42 -17.27 5.77
C ASP A 109 -2.97 -17.12 4.32
N ASN A 110 -2.61 -18.23 3.65
CA ASN A 110 -2.30 -18.22 2.22
C ASN A 110 -3.50 -17.75 1.39
N ALA A 111 -4.71 -18.22 1.72
CA ALA A 111 -5.93 -17.80 1.03
C ALA A 111 -6.24 -16.30 1.20
N GLN A 112 -5.88 -15.71 2.34
CA GLN A 112 -6.11 -14.29 2.64
C GLN A 112 -4.91 -13.38 2.32
N ALA A 113 -3.82 -13.93 1.77
CA ALA A 113 -2.56 -13.20 1.61
C ALA A 113 -2.71 -11.92 0.77
N ALA A 114 -3.51 -11.96 -0.29
CA ALA A 114 -3.76 -10.80 -1.15
C ALA A 114 -4.54 -9.69 -0.41
N ASP A 115 -5.51 -10.08 0.41
CA ASP A 115 -6.46 -9.18 1.06
C ASP A 115 -5.85 -8.43 2.25
N ARG A 116 -4.74 -8.94 2.80
CA ARG A 116 -4.03 -8.35 3.95
C ARG A 116 -2.83 -7.48 3.53
N ARG A 117 -2.59 -7.31 2.23
CA ARG A 117 -1.55 -6.42 1.68
C ARG A 117 -2.12 -5.03 1.40
N VAL A 118 -1.28 -4.00 1.53
CA VAL A 118 -1.61 -2.67 1.03
C VAL A 118 -1.29 -2.66 -0.46
N THR A 119 -2.31 -2.66 -1.32
CA THR A 119 -2.13 -2.54 -2.78
C THR A 119 -2.68 -1.23 -3.33
N ALA A 120 -3.41 -0.46 -2.51
CA ALA A 120 -3.97 0.85 -2.86
C ALA A 120 -4.72 0.80 -4.21
N LYS A 121 -5.66 -0.14 -4.37
CA LYS A 121 -6.42 -0.29 -5.61
C LYS A 121 -7.36 0.90 -5.78
N LEU A 122 -7.29 1.56 -6.93
CA LEU A 122 -8.13 2.71 -7.29
C LEU A 122 -8.91 2.38 -8.56
N TRP A 123 -10.18 2.77 -8.60
CA TRP A 123 -11.01 2.73 -9.81
C TRP A 123 -11.94 3.93 -9.86
N ILE A 124 -12.45 4.23 -11.06
CA ILE A 124 -13.32 5.38 -11.31
C ILE A 124 -14.73 4.87 -11.58
N SER A 125 -15.70 5.51 -10.95
CA SER A 125 -17.09 5.44 -11.35
C SER A 125 -17.62 6.85 -11.56
N THR A 126 -18.85 6.98 -12.02
CA THR A 126 -19.53 8.27 -12.12
C THR A 126 -20.66 8.38 -11.09
N TYR A 127 -21.11 9.60 -10.86
CA TYR A 127 -22.33 9.90 -10.12
C TYR A 127 -22.98 11.16 -10.70
N ARG A 128 -24.28 11.32 -10.48
CA ARG A 128 -25.05 12.51 -10.82
C ARG A 128 -25.50 13.20 -9.53
N LEU A 129 -25.82 14.49 -9.63
CA LEU A 129 -26.46 15.19 -8.54
C LEU A 129 -27.95 14.87 -8.60
N GLY A 130 -28.56 14.67 -7.42
CA GLY A 130 -30.00 14.55 -7.30
C GLY A 130 -30.62 15.91 -6.96
N PRO A 131 -31.95 16.05 -7.08
CA PRO A 131 -32.66 17.23 -6.64
C PRO A 131 -32.30 17.60 -5.20
N VAL A 132 -32.13 18.89 -4.93
CA VAL A 132 -31.90 19.43 -3.59
C VAL A 132 -33.25 19.76 -2.97
N ASP A 133 -33.58 19.13 -1.85
CA ASP A 133 -34.76 19.48 -1.06
C ASP A 133 -34.60 20.88 -0.47
N ASN A 134 -35.56 21.76 -0.73
CA ASN A 134 -35.55 23.15 -0.27
C ASN A 134 -36.12 23.28 1.15
N GLY A 135 -36.63 22.20 1.76
CA GLY A 135 -37.22 22.20 3.11
C GLY A 135 -38.63 22.79 3.18
N ASP A 136 -39.22 23.11 2.03
CA ASP A 136 -40.59 23.63 1.87
C ASP A 136 -41.53 22.64 1.15
N GLY A 137 -41.09 21.39 0.98
CA GLY A 137 -41.80 20.36 0.21
C GLY A 137 -41.55 20.44 -1.30
N THR A 138 -40.69 21.34 -1.76
CA THR A 138 -40.21 21.40 -3.14
C THR A 138 -38.75 20.95 -3.26
N ALA A 139 -38.36 20.47 -4.44
CA ALA A 139 -36.98 20.16 -4.76
C ALA A 139 -36.51 21.00 -5.95
N SER A 140 -35.31 21.58 -5.82
CA SER A 140 -34.65 22.30 -6.91
C SER A 140 -33.70 21.38 -7.65
N THR A 141 -33.65 21.53 -8.98
CA THR A 141 -32.60 20.93 -9.82
C THR A 141 -31.93 22.05 -10.60
N THR A 142 -30.63 21.90 -10.88
CA THR A 142 -29.91 22.78 -11.79
C THR A 142 -29.77 22.11 -13.16
N SER A 143 -29.55 22.91 -14.21
CA SER A 143 -29.28 22.40 -15.57
C SER A 143 -28.06 21.50 -15.69
N THR A 144 -27.28 21.32 -14.61
CA THR A 144 -26.04 20.53 -14.62
C THR A 144 -26.10 19.25 -13.78
N ASP A 145 -27.26 18.91 -13.22
CA ASP A 145 -27.41 17.81 -12.26
C ASP A 145 -27.32 16.42 -12.92
N ASP A 146 -27.77 16.32 -14.17
CA ASP A 146 -27.73 15.13 -15.01
C ASP A 146 -26.34 14.86 -15.63
N ILE A 147 -25.41 15.80 -15.48
CA ILE A 147 -24.06 15.68 -16.02
C ILE A 147 -23.22 14.75 -15.12
N PRO A 148 -22.65 13.67 -15.68
CA PRO A 148 -21.86 12.72 -14.92
C PRO A 148 -20.63 13.39 -14.32
N ARG A 149 -20.35 13.08 -13.05
CA ARG A 149 -19.18 13.55 -12.29
C ARG A 149 -18.34 12.37 -11.85
N LEU A 150 -17.03 12.57 -11.77
CA LEU A 150 -16.07 11.56 -11.37
C LEU A 150 -16.19 11.25 -9.88
N LYS A 151 -16.29 9.96 -9.56
CA LYS A 151 -16.14 9.41 -8.22
C LYS A 151 -14.89 8.51 -8.20
N LEU A 152 -13.97 8.81 -7.30
CA LEU A 152 -12.78 7.99 -7.06
C LEU A 152 -13.14 6.99 -5.98
N ASN A 153 -13.02 5.70 -6.29
CA ASN A 153 -13.26 4.62 -5.35
C ASN A 153 -11.97 3.84 -5.12
N GLY A 154 -11.76 3.34 -3.91
CA GLY A 154 -10.55 2.58 -3.60
C GLY A 154 -10.76 1.49 -2.57
N SER A 155 -9.84 0.51 -2.57
CA SER A 155 -9.77 -0.60 -1.61
C SER A 155 -8.31 -1.04 -1.38
N HIS A 156 -8.08 -1.92 -0.41
CA HIS A 156 -6.74 -2.38 -0.01
C HIS A 156 -5.83 -1.22 0.45
N PHE A 157 -6.44 -0.21 1.08
CA PHE A 157 -5.73 0.81 1.87
C PHE A 157 -5.68 0.35 3.32
N ASN A 158 -4.82 0.96 4.12
CA ASN A 158 -5.00 0.99 5.56
C ASN A 158 -6.25 1.81 5.90
N PRO A 159 -7.07 1.38 6.87
CA PRO A 159 -8.07 2.26 7.43
C PRO A 159 -7.43 3.55 7.94
N GLY A 160 -8.00 4.71 7.58
CA GLY A 160 -7.41 6.01 7.88
C GLY A 160 -7.41 6.96 6.68
N GLN A 161 -6.56 7.99 6.74
CA GLN A 161 -6.56 9.05 5.74
C GLN A 161 -5.96 8.57 4.41
N VAL A 162 -6.65 8.91 3.32
CA VAL A 162 -6.19 8.75 1.94
C VAL A 162 -6.22 10.11 1.26
N LYS A 163 -5.12 10.46 0.59
CA LYS A 163 -5.06 11.63 -0.28
C LYS A 163 -5.39 11.19 -1.70
N VAL A 164 -6.28 11.89 -2.38
CA VAL A 164 -6.67 11.59 -3.76
C VAL A 164 -6.35 12.78 -4.65
N PHE A 165 -5.93 12.48 -5.87
CA PHE A 165 -5.44 13.48 -6.82
C PHE A 165 -5.91 13.14 -8.22
N ILE A 166 -6.11 14.18 -9.02
CA ILE A 166 -6.24 14.12 -10.47
C ILE A 166 -5.18 15.08 -11.02
N TYR A 167 -4.30 14.55 -11.86
CA TYR A 167 -3.29 15.31 -12.58
C TYR A 167 -3.62 15.28 -14.06
N TYR A 168 -3.36 16.38 -14.77
CA TYR A 168 -3.23 16.31 -16.22
C TYR A 168 -2.05 15.40 -16.59
N ASN A 169 -2.06 14.85 -17.81
CA ASN A 169 -0.93 14.04 -18.31
C ASN A 169 0.39 14.83 -18.38
N THR A 170 0.32 16.16 -18.35
CA THR A 170 1.48 17.07 -18.22
C THR A 170 2.09 17.08 -16.82
N GLY A 171 1.48 16.40 -15.83
CA GLY A 171 1.88 16.43 -14.42
C GLY A 171 1.28 17.58 -13.63
N LYS A 172 0.60 18.54 -14.28
CA LYS A 172 -0.07 19.65 -13.59
C LYS A 172 -1.23 19.13 -12.76
N LEU A 173 -1.29 19.53 -11.48
CA LEU A 173 -2.41 19.20 -10.60
C LEU A 173 -3.70 19.85 -11.14
N PHE A 174 -4.72 19.03 -11.40
CA PHE A 174 -6.05 19.49 -11.76
C PHE A 174 -6.94 19.60 -10.53
N TRP A 175 -6.90 18.58 -9.66
CA TRP A 175 -7.71 18.53 -8.46
C TRP A 175 -7.09 17.62 -7.41
N SER A 176 -7.32 17.92 -6.14
CA SER A 176 -6.97 17.05 -5.02
C SER A 176 -8.04 17.07 -3.93
N GLY A 177 -8.06 16.04 -3.10
CA GLY A 177 -8.88 15.99 -1.91
C GLY A 177 -8.39 14.94 -0.92
N THR A 178 -9.07 14.88 0.22
CA THR A 178 -8.86 13.85 1.24
C THR A 178 -10.14 13.04 1.45
N VAL A 179 -9.97 11.79 1.83
CA VAL A 179 -11.04 10.86 2.17
C VAL A 179 -10.55 9.88 3.24
N THR A 180 -11.45 9.38 4.07
CA THR A 180 -11.14 8.35 5.05
C THR A 180 -11.49 6.98 4.46
N ALA A 181 -10.51 6.09 4.39
CA ALA A 181 -10.74 4.67 4.11
C ALA A 181 -11.26 3.99 5.39
N THR A 182 -12.41 3.32 5.28
CA THR A 182 -13.06 2.59 6.37
C THR A 182 -13.16 1.12 6.03
N ARG A 183 -13.37 0.27 7.04
CA ARG A 183 -13.65 -1.15 6.80
C ARG A 183 -15.10 -1.31 6.35
N ASN A 184 -15.30 -1.79 5.14
CA ASN A 184 -16.63 -2.08 4.60
C ASN A 184 -16.68 -3.53 4.13
N GLY A 185 -17.80 -4.22 4.40
CA GLY A 185 -18.01 -5.59 3.92
C GLY A 185 -17.85 -5.68 2.40
N GLY A 186 -17.25 -6.77 1.92
CA GLY A 186 -17.00 -7.00 0.49
C GLY A 186 -15.73 -6.33 -0.07
N TYR A 187 -14.95 -5.61 0.75
CA TYR A 187 -13.67 -5.04 0.34
C TYR A 187 -12.55 -5.47 1.28
N ALA A 188 -11.41 -5.85 0.70
CA ALA A 188 -10.20 -6.07 1.46
C ALA A 188 -9.60 -4.74 1.96
N GLY A 189 -9.10 -4.75 3.20
CA GLY A 189 -8.56 -3.57 3.87
C GLY A 189 -9.56 -2.44 4.07
N GLY A 190 -9.05 -1.21 4.07
CA GLY A 190 -9.84 0.03 4.04
C GLY A 190 -10.29 0.35 2.62
N SER A 191 -11.55 0.79 2.49
CA SER A 191 -12.16 1.24 1.24
C SER A 191 -12.84 2.59 1.38
N PHE A 192 -13.02 3.28 0.26
CA PHE A 192 -13.66 4.59 0.23
C PHE A 192 -14.34 4.86 -1.11
N GLY A 193 -15.21 5.87 -1.11
CA GLY A 193 -15.74 6.50 -2.33
C GLY A 193 -15.79 8.01 -2.18
N LYS A 194 -14.96 8.73 -2.96
CA LYS A 194 -14.88 10.19 -2.95
C LYS A 194 -15.54 10.78 -4.20
N ARG A 195 -16.66 11.46 -3.99
CA ARG A 195 -17.29 12.34 -4.99
C ARG A 195 -16.41 13.58 -5.17
N THR A 196 -15.98 13.87 -6.40
CA THR A 196 -15.00 14.96 -6.67
C THR A 196 -15.64 16.30 -6.99
N GLY A 197 -16.91 16.30 -7.40
CA GLY A 197 -17.55 17.47 -8.01
C GLY A 197 -17.05 17.80 -9.41
N LYS A 198 -16.12 17.03 -9.97
CA LYS A 198 -15.55 17.27 -11.30
C LYS A 198 -16.30 16.46 -12.34
N VAL A 199 -16.68 17.13 -13.42
CA VAL A 199 -17.38 16.54 -14.55
C VAL A 199 -16.51 15.46 -15.18
N ASP A 200 -17.14 14.33 -15.51
CA ASP A 200 -16.54 13.31 -16.35
C ASP A 200 -16.62 13.75 -17.81
N CYS A 201 -15.47 14.00 -18.41
CA CYS A 201 -15.37 14.47 -19.79
C CYS A 201 -15.01 13.34 -20.75
N SER A 202 -15.23 12.08 -20.35
CA SER A 202 -14.90 10.90 -21.15
C SER A 202 -15.66 10.90 -22.47
N ILE A 203 -14.95 10.61 -23.56
CA ILE A 203 -15.51 10.53 -24.91
C ILE A 203 -15.19 9.13 -25.44
N PRO A 204 -16.18 8.38 -25.96
CA PRO A 204 -15.94 7.07 -26.55
C PRO A 204 -14.79 7.10 -27.58
N GLY A 205 -13.86 6.17 -27.45
CA GLY A 205 -12.70 6.05 -28.35
C GLY A 205 -11.63 7.14 -28.19
N LYS A 206 -11.75 8.07 -27.23
CA LYS A 206 -10.71 9.05 -26.94
C LYS A 206 -9.95 8.71 -25.66
N PRO A 207 -8.61 8.83 -25.65
CA PRO A 207 -7.83 8.60 -24.45
C PRO A 207 -8.11 9.68 -23.38
N GLY A 208 -7.81 9.34 -22.12
CA GLY A 208 -7.79 10.31 -21.03
C GLY A 208 -6.74 11.40 -21.25
N ASN A 209 -7.06 12.64 -20.88
CA ASN A 209 -6.11 13.76 -20.86
C ASN A 209 -5.50 13.97 -19.46
N ALA A 210 -5.89 13.14 -18.50
CA ALA A 210 -5.51 13.20 -17.10
C ALA A 210 -5.47 11.79 -16.50
N TYR A 211 -4.97 11.68 -15.28
CA TYR A 211 -4.99 10.46 -14.50
C TYR A 211 -5.28 10.75 -13.03
N ALA A 212 -6.03 9.84 -12.40
CA ALA A 212 -6.28 9.84 -10.97
C ALA A 212 -5.27 8.94 -10.24
N ARG A 213 -4.85 9.36 -9.05
CA ARG A 213 -4.06 8.54 -8.11
C ARG A 213 -4.53 8.78 -6.68
N ALA A 214 -4.30 7.79 -5.84
CA ALA A 214 -4.53 7.87 -4.41
C ALA A 214 -3.25 7.49 -3.65
N GLN A 215 -3.04 8.11 -2.50
CA GLN A 215 -1.96 7.78 -1.58
C GLN A 215 -2.54 7.36 -0.24
N ASP A 216 -2.20 6.14 0.17
CA ASP A 216 -2.36 5.66 1.53
C ASP A 216 -1.40 6.44 2.44
N VAL A 217 -1.93 7.30 3.32
CA VAL A 217 -1.07 8.18 4.14
C VAL A 217 -0.26 7.36 5.15
N THR A 218 -0.84 6.29 5.67
CA THR A 218 -0.24 5.44 6.70
C THR A 218 1.00 4.70 6.21
N SER A 219 0.95 4.14 5.01
CA SER A 219 2.07 3.39 4.41
C SER A 219 2.89 4.20 3.41
N GLY A 220 2.41 5.37 2.98
CA GLY A 220 2.98 6.14 1.88
C GLY A 220 2.72 5.54 0.48
N ARG A 221 2.04 4.39 0.39
CA ARG A 221 1.81 3.69 -0.88
C ARG A 221 0.91 4.50 -1.80
N TRP A 222 1.35 4.63 -3.05
CA TRP A 222 0.53 5.15 -4.13
C TRP A 222 -0.22 4.04 -4.86
N SER A 223 -1.45 4.35 -5.29
CA SER A 223 -2.15 3.56 -6.30
C SER A 223 -1.43 3.64 -7.65
N ALA A 224 -1.74 2.68 -8.52
CA ALA A 224 -1.54 2.85 -9.95
C ALA A 224 -2.32 4.07 -10.46
N SER A 225 -1.85 4.65 -11.57
CA SER A 225 -2.55 5.72 -12.27
C SER A 225 -3.79 5.15 -12.97
N VAL A 226 -4.93 5.80 -12.79
CA VAL A 226 -6.18 5.45 -13.50
C VAL A 226 -6.52 6.56 -14.48
N PRO A 227 -6.57 6.31 -15.80
CA PRO A 227 -6.83 7.36 -16.78
C PRO A 227 -8.24 7.95 -16.60
N VAL A 228 -8.34 9.27 -16.74
CA VAL A 228 -9.60 10.02 -16.72
C VAL A 228 -9.56 11.13 -17.76
N ARG A 229 -10.73 11.66 -18.10
CA ARG A 229 -10.82 12.85 -18.95
C ARG A 229 -11.53 13.96 -18.20
N VAL A 230 -10.90 15.14 -18.13
CA VAL A 230 -11.35 16.28 -17.33
C VAL A 230 -11.18 17.61 -18.06
N GLY A 231 -11.82 18.66 -17.55
CA GLY A 231 -11.65 20.04 -18.04
C GLY A 231 -12.43 20.38 -19.31
N CYS A 232 -13.49 19.63 -19.62
CA CYS A 232 -14.48 20.04 -20.59
C CYS A 232 -15.36 21.16 -20.05
N TYR A 233 -15.83 22.02 -20.94
CA TYR A 233 -16.84 23.03 -20.62
C TYR A 233 -18.22 22.38 -20.57
N VAL A 234 -19.01 22.84 -19.62
CA VAL A 234 -20.44 22.56 -19.48
C VAL A 234 -21.16 23.87 -19.72
N TYR A 235 -22.09 23.90 -20.66
CA TYR A 235 -22.97 25.03 -20.95
C TYR A 235 -24.37 24.74 -20.44
#